data_AF-A0A348ZIS3-F1
#
_entry.id   AF-A0A348ZIS3-F1
#
_cell.length_a   1.000
_cell.length_b   1.000
_cell.length_c   1.000
_cell.angle_alpha   90.00
_cell.angle_beta   90.00
_cell.angle_gamma   90.00
#
_symmetry.space_group_name_H-M   'P 1'
#
loop_
_entity.id
_entity.type
_entity.pdbx_description
1 polymer ?
#
loop_
_entity_poly.entity_id
_entity_poly.type
_entity_poly.pdbx_seq_one_letter_code
_entity_poly.pdbx_strand_id
1 'polypeptide(L)'
;MTASRSTYLKTYGWSFLFFVLALMSKSMAVSLPLSLMLFDVCLRRQQVTEQGVAGAIKVLFIEKLPFILIMLIAMAVTLATQSASEYAPVGFVGRLTFFVAGIEHYAISFVLPIGLSPFYPAAIAGINGLGVLTLLLFGSLLAWSLFRLANSRIAQAVSLVLLFFLLSLAPVSGLVPIGEHAFADRYSYIPLVGFYGMAGYLWACWQQGVPRNPLPVLALLVCCSLLSLQSARYKQVWRNDLDFWSTIVEEFPTQAAMPIDNLANAHAVAGDYERAISSYRRSIAVQPSQALPYINLAGIYDFTDKSEQALAVLNEGLG
;
A
#
# COMPACT_ATOMS: atom_id res chain seq x y z
N MET A 1 -3.67 -16.49 34.90
CA MET A 1 -5.14 -16.48 35.02
C MET A 1 -5.72 -17.21 33.83
N THR A 2 -6.16 -18.45 34.03
CA THR A 2 -6.78 -19.27 32.97
C THR A 2 -8.22 -18.81 32.79
N ALA A 3 -8.50 -18.09 31.70
CA ALA A 3 -9.87 -17.83 31.29
C ALA A 3 -10.63 -19.16 31.18
N SER A 4 -11.91 -19.17 31.56
CA SER A 4 -12.72 -20.38 31.39
C SER A 4 -12.73 -20.79 29.91
N ARG A 5 -12.77 -22.10 29.61
CA ARG A 5 -12.82 -22.60 28.23
C ARG A 5 -13.97 -21.96 27.43
N SER A 6 -15.09 -21.66 28.10
CA SER A 6 -16.22 -20.94 27.51
C SER A 6 -15.85 -19.53 27.07
N THR A 7 -15.15 -18.77 27.92
CA THR A 7 -14.67 -17.42 27.61
C THR A 7 -13.71 -17.43 26.42
N TYR A 8 -12.76 -18.37 26.39
CA TYR A 8 -11.82 -18.51 25.26
C TYR A 8 -12.53 -18.80 23.94
N LEU A 9 -13.47 -19.75 23.92
CA LEU A 9 -14.22 -20.09 22.70
C LEU A 9 -15.06 -18.90 22.20
N LYS A 10 -15.66 -18.14 23.13
CA LYS A 10 -16.42 -16.92 22.79
C LYS A 10 -15.51 -15.87 22.17
N THR A 11 -14.37 -15.54 22.80
CA THR A 11 -13.45 -14.53 22.26
C THR A 11 -12.83 -14.97 20.94
N TYR A 12 -12.49 -16.26 20.80
CA TYR A 12 -12.01 -16.84 19.55
C TYR A 12 -13.05 -16.72 18.43
N GLY A 13 -14.31 -17.06 18.71
CA GLY A 13 -15.42 -16.92 17.76
C GLY A 13 -15.64 -15.47 17.30
N TRP A 14 -15.58 -14.51 18.24
CA TRP A 14 -15.65 -13.09 17.89
C TRP A 14 -14.47 -12.63 17.05
N SER A 15 -13.25 -13.04 17.38
CA SER A 15 -12.05 -12.73 16.58
C SER A 15 -12.18 -13.28 15.15
N PHE A 16 -12.71 -14.49 14.99
CA PHE A 16 -12.94 -15.09 13.68
C PHE A 16 -14.00 -14.33 12.89
N LEU A 17 -15.13 -13.99 13.52
CA LEU A 17 -16.18 -13.19 12.87
C LEU A 17 -15.64 -11.83 12.41
N PHE A 18 -14.92 -11.11 13.27
CA PHE A 18 -14.36 -9.81 12.90
C PHE A 18 -13.29 -9.92 11.81
N PHE A 19 -12.54 -11.01 11.75
CA PHE A 19 -11.64 -11.27 10.64
C PHE A 19 -12.38 -11.44 9.31
N VAL A 20 -13.47 -12.22 9.29
CA VAL A 20 -14.31 -12.38 8.09
C VAL A 20 -14.89 -11.03 7.66
N LEU A 21 -15.46 -10.27 8.59
CA LEU A 21 -16.00 -8.93 8.31
C LEU A 21 -14.91 -7.96 7.81
N ALA A 22 -13.71 -8.03 8.37
CA ALA A 22 -12.57 -7.23 7.92
C ALA A 22 -12.18 -7.57 6.48
N LEU A 23 -12.12 -8.87 6.13
CA LEU A 23 -11.86 -9.31 4.75
C LEU A 23 -12.93 -8.84 3.76
N MET A 24 -14.21 -8.90 4.15
CA MET A 24 -15.32 -8.40 3.34
C MET A 24 -15.27 -6.88 3.15
N SER A 25 -14.67 -6.16 4.10
CA SER A 25 -14.52 -4.71 4.02
C SER A 25 -13.26 -4.29 3.26
N LYS A 26 -12.15 -5.04 3.40
CA LYS A 26 -10.86 -4.71 2.79
C LYS A 26 -9.96 -5.93 2.65
N SER A 27 -9.53 -6.21 1.42
CA SER A 27 -8.68 -7.37 1.07
C SER A 27 -7.35 -7.41 1.84
N MET A 28 -6.81 -6.26 2.26
CA MET A 28 -5.60 -6.15 3.09
C MET A 28 -5.63 -7.00 4.38
N ALA A 29 -6.83 -7.33 4.89
CA ALA A 29 -6.98 -8.15 6.09
C ALA A 29 -6.44 -9.58 5.94
N VAL A 30 -6.14 -10.05 4.71
CA VAL A 30 -5.50 -11.37 4.47
C VAL A 30 -4.18 -11.54 5.21
N SER A 31 -3.52 -10.46 5.61
CA SER A 31 -2.28 -10.52 6.41
C SER A 31 -2.50 -10.97 7.86
N LEU A 32 -3.70 -10.85 8.42
CA LEU A 32 -3.99 -11.05 9.84
C LEU A 32 -3.57 -12.42 10.39
N PRO A 33 -3.86 -13.57 9.73
CA PRO A 33 -3.51 -14.88 10.29
C PRO A 33 -2.00 -15.03 10.51
N LEU A 34 -1.20 -14.50 9.58
CA LEU A 34 0.26 -14.49 9.69
C LEU A 34 0.74 -13.48 10.76
N SER A 35 0.07 -12.32 10.87
CA SER A 35 0.34 -11.38 11.94
C SER A 35 0.08 -12.00 13.33
N LEU A 36 -0.99 -12.80 13.50
CA LEU A 36 -1.28 -13.49 14.76
C LEU A 36 -0.17 -14.48 15.14
N MET A 37 0.35 -15.25 14.16
CA MET A 37 1.51 -16.11 14.39
C MET A 37 2.74 -15.30 14.81
N LEU A 38 2.98 -14.17 14.17
CA LEU A 38 4.08 -13.28 14.50
C LEU A 38 3.95 -12.72 15.93
N PHE A 39 2.75 -12.34 16.36
CA PHE A 39 2.49 -11.94 17.75
C PHE A 39 2.79 -13.07 18.74
N ASP A 40 2.42 -14.31 18.43
CA ASP A 40 2.71 -15.45 19.28
C ASP A 40 4.22 -15.72 19.39
N VAL A 41 4.96 -15.61 18.29
CA VAL A 41 6.43 -15.81 18.24
C VAL A 41 7.21 -14.67 18.90
N CYS A 42 6.80 -13.42 18.71
CA CYS A 42 7.54 -12.27 19.21
C CYS A 42 7.13 -11.88 20.64
N LEU A 43 5.83 -11.81 20.95
CA LEU A 43 5.36 -11.33 22.26
C LEU A 43 5.10 -12.47 23.26
N ARG A 44 4.53 -13.58 22.79
CA ARG A 44 4.12 -14.71 23.65
C ARG A 44 5.11 -15.86 23.65
N ARG A 45 6.34 -15.64 23.16
CA ARG A 45 7.37 -16.66 22.99
C ARG A 45 7.55 -17.58 24.20
N GLN A 46 7.68 -17.01 25.40
CA GLN A 46 7.87 -17.78 26.63
C GLN A 46 6.69 -18.72 26.89
N GLN A 47 5.46 -18.19 26.82
CA GLN A 47 4.23 -18.98 26.99
C GLN A 47 4.10 -20.10 25.95
N VAL A 48 4.52 -19.85 24.70
CA VAL A 48 4.50 -20.86 23.63
C VAL A 48 5.57 -21.93 23.86
N THR A 49 6.77 -21.53 24.26
CA THR A 49 7.91 -22.44 24.48
C THR A 49 7.67 -23.37 25.67
N GLU A 50 7.01 -22.87 26.72
CA GLU A 50 6.67 -23.63 27.93
C GLU A 50 5.66 -24.76 27.68
N GLN A 51 4.88 -24.72 26.59
CA GLN A 51 3.91 -25.77 26.25
C GLN A 51 4.53 -26.98 25.52
N GLY A 52 5.84 -26.97 25.29
CA GLY A 52 6.54 -27.98 24.49
C GLY A 52 6.16 -27.96 23.01
N VAL A 53 6.73 -28.88 22.23
CA VAL A 53 6.60 -28.89 20.76
C VAL A 53 5.14 -29.04 20.31
N ALA A 54 4.39 -29.98 20.90
CA ALA A 54 2.99 -30.21 20.53
C ALA A 54 2.08 -29.02 20.86
N GLY A 55 2.29 -28.36 22.00
CA GLY A 55 1.56 -27.16 22.37
C GLY A 55 1.90 -25.97 21.47
N ALA A 56 3.18 -25.79 21.12
CA ALA A 56 3.61 -24.77 20.19
C ALA A 56 2.97 -24.95 18.79
N ILE A 57 2.92 -26.18 18.27
CA ILE A 57 2.23 -26.48 17.00
C ILE A 57 0.75 -26.11 17.08
N LYS A 58 0.10 -26.46 18.20
CA LYS A 58 -1.31 -26.14 18.41
C LYS A 58 -1.56 -24.63 18.38
N VAL A 59 -0.78 -23.87 19.15
CA VAL A 59 -0.94 -22.42 19.24
C VAL A 59 -0.59 -21.75 17.92
N LEU A 60 0.54 -22.09 17.30
CA LEU A 60 1.00 -21.39 16.09
C LEU A 60 0.16 -21.73 14.86
N PHE A 61 -0.21 -23.01 14.67
CA PHE A 61 -0.82 -23.46 13.43
C PHE A 61 -2.28 -23.89 13.60
N ILE A 62 -2.58 -24.80 14.52
CA ILE A 62 -3.91 -25.43 14.62
C ILE A 62 -4.98 -24.38 14.94
N GLU A 63 -4.71 -23.51 15.93
CA GLU A 63 -5.65 -22.44 16.29
C GLU A 63 -5.85 -21.41 15.18
N LYS A 64 -4.92 -21.30 14.22
CA LYS A 64 -4.98 -20.32 13.12
C LYS A 64 -5.54 -20.95 11.85
N LEU A 65 -5.69 -22.27 11.80
CA LEU A 65 -6.14 -23.00 10.62
C LEU A 65 -7.46 -22.46 10.04
N PRO A 66 -8.52 -22.18 10.82
CA PRO A 66 -9.75 -21.61 10.27
C PRO A 66 -9.53 -20.25 9.60
N PHE A 67 -8.70 -19.39 10.19
CA PHE A 67 -8.35 -18.08 9.64
C PHE A 67 -7.54 -18.21 8.35
N ILE A 68 -6.57 -19.13 8.31
CA ILE A 68 -5.75 -19.42 7.13
C ILE A 68 -6.62 -19.94 5.98
N LEU A 69 -7.58 -20.82 6.25
CA LEU A 69 -8.48 -21.35 5.21
C LEU A 69 -9.30 -20.23 4.56
N ILE A 70 -9.90 -19.34 5.36
CA ILE A 70 -10.64 -18.19 4.85
C ILE A 70 -9.71 -17.21 4.09
N MET A 71 -8.50 -16.97 4.60
CA MET A 71 -7.48 -16.17 3.92
C MET A 71 -7.16 -16.74 2.53
N LEU A 72 -6.92 -18.05 2.42
CA LEU A 72 -6.61 -18.71 1.15
C LEU A 72 -7.77 -18.64 0.16
N ILE A 73 -9.02 -18.80 0.62
CA ILE A 73 -10.22 -18.63 -0.21
C ILE A 73 -10.28 -17.19 -0.74
N ALA A 74 -10.13 -16.19 0.12
CA ALA A 74 -10.15 -14.78 -0.27
C ALA A 74 -9.04 -14.43 -1.28
N MET A 75 -7.83 -14.97 -1.07
CA MET A 75 -6.71 -14.82 -2.01
C MET A 75 -7.02 -15.47 -3.36
N ALA A 76 -7.57 -16.69 -3.37
CA ALA A 76 -7.92 -17.40 -4.61
C ALA A 76 -9.00 -16.63 -5.41
N VAL A 77 -10.04 -16.14 -4.74
CA VAL A 77 -11.08 -15.31 -5.38
C VAL A 77 -10.45 -14.04 -5.97
N THR A 78 -9.60 -13.36 -5.20
CA THR A 78 -8.93 -12.12 -5.65
C THR A 78 -8.09 -12.37 -6.89
N LEU A 79 -7.27 -13.43 -6.91
CA LEU A 79 -6.43 -13.78 -8.06
C LEU A 79 -7.27 -14.14 -9.29
N ALA A 80 -8.36 -14.89 -9.12
CA ALA A 80 -9.26 -15.27 -10.21
C ALA A 80 -9.98 -14.06 -10.83
N THR A 81 -10.31 -13.05 -10.02
CA THR A 81 -10.94 -11.81 -10.51
C THR A 81 -9.95 -10.84 -11.15
N GLN A 82 -8.69 -10.84 -10.71
CA GLN A 82 -7.67 -9.92 -11.23
C GLN A 82 -7.02 -10.38 -12.55
N SER A 83 -7.02 -11.68 -12.85
CA SER A 83 -6.53 -12.19 -14.14
C SER A 83 -7.33 -11.70 -15.36
N ALA A 84 -8.48 -11.06 -15.15
CA ALA A 84 -9.30 -10.48 -16.20
C ALA A 84 -8.87 -9.05 -16.60
N SER A 85 -7.87 -8.44 -15.94
CA SER A 85 -7.39 -7.10 -16.29
C SER A 85 -6.40 -7.16 -17.47
N GLU A 86 -6.57 -6.29 -18.47
CA GLU A 86 -5.77 -6.18 -19.71
C GLU A 86 -4.29 -5.77 -19.52
N TYR A 87 -3.79 -5.64 -18.29
CA TYR A 87 -2.45 -5.13 -18.04
C TYR A 87 -1.36 -6.13 -18.44
N ALA A 88 -0.30 -5.59 -19.05
CA ALA A 88 0.86 -6.37 -19.43
C ALA A 88 1.44 -7.13 -18.21
N PRO A 89 1.74 -8.43 -18.36
CA PRO A 89 2.26 -9.23 -17.26
C PRO A 89 3.64 -8.68 -16.85
N VAL A 90 3.68 -8.04 -15.68
CA VAL A 90 4.95 -7.64 -15.07
C VAL A 90 5.70 -8.91 -14.67
N GLY A 91 6.91 -9.08 -15.20
CA GLY A 91 7.80 -10.18 -14.85
C GLY A 91 8.17 -10.18 -13.37
N PHE A 92 8.64 -11.32 -12.87
CA PHE A 92 8.99 -11.50 -11.45
C PHE A 92 9.96 -10.42 -10.92
N VAL A 93 10.97 -10.06 -11.73
CA VAL A 93 11.94 -9.00 -11.38
C VAL A 93 11.24 -7.65 -11.20
N GLY A 94 10.33 -7.27 -12.10
CA GLY A 94 9.58 -6.01 -11.99
C GLY A 94 8.68 -5.98 -10.75
N ARG A 95 8.06 -7.12 -10.40
CA ARG A 95 7.27 -7.26 -9.17
C ARG A 95 8.13 -7.06 -7.92
N LEU A 96 9.34 -7.61 -7.92
CA LEU A 96 10.30 -7.40 -6.83
C LEU A 96 10.77 -5.95 -6.76
N THR A 97 10.98 -5.29 -7.91
CA THR A 97 11.30 -3.85 -7.96
C THR A 97 10.19 -3.01 -7.34
N PHE A 98 8.91 -3.27 -7.66
CA PHE A 98 7.78 -2.58 -7.02
C PHE A 98 7.76 -2.81 -5.52
N PHE A 99 7.98 -4.05 -5.08
CA PHE A 99 8.01 -4.40 -3.67
C PHE A 99 9.05 -3.60 -2.91
N VAL A 100 10.26 -3.57 -3.46
CA VAL A 100 11.40 -2.87 -2.88
C VAL A 100 11.20 -1.35 -2.90
N ALA A 101 10.75 -0.79 -4.02
CA ALA A 101 10.43 0.64 -4.13
C ALA A 101 9.33 1.05 -3.15
N GLY A 102 8.36 0.16 -2.89
CA GLY A 102 7.35 0.35 -1.85
C GLY A 102 7.96 0.42 -0.45
N ILE A 103 8.88 -0.49 -0.10
CA ILE A 103 9.58 -0.44 1.21
C ILE A 103 10.28 0.91 1.39
N GLU A 104 10.99 1.39 0.38
CA GLU A 104 11.63 2.70 0.38
C GLU A 104 10.61 3.82 0.57
N HIS A 105 9.59 3.88 -0.30
CA HIS A 105 8.55 4.92 -0.29
C HIS A 105 7.87 5.04 1.07
N TYR A 106 7.42 3.92 1.65
CA TYR A 106 6.71 3.95 2.92
C TYR A 106 7.63 4.22 4.12
N ALA A 107 8.90 3.80 4.08
CA ALA A 107 9.87 4.14 5.12
C ALA A 107 10.18 5.65 5.13
N ILE A 108 10.36 6.26 3.94
CA ILE A 108 10.58 7.70 3.81
C ILE A 108 9.32 8.45 4.21
N SER A 109 8.15 8.06 3.70
CA SER A 109 6.86 8.70 4.00
C SER A 109 6.48 8.63 5.48
N PHE A 110 6.92 7.59 6.21
CA PHE A 110 6.74 7.50 7.66
C PHE A 110 7.48 8.61 8.41
N VAL A 111 8.69 8.96 7.98
CA VAL A 111 9.53 9.98 8.62
C VAL A 111 9.18 11.38 8.11
N LEU A 112 8.95 11.52 6.81
CA LEU A 112 8.75 12.78 6.12
C LEU A 112 7.70 12.61 5.00
N PRO A 113 6.40 12.80 5.30
CA PRO A 113 5.31 12.63 4.33
C PRO A 113 5.19 13.85 3.40
N ILE A 114 6.20 14.08 2.57
CA ILE A 114 6.25 15.13 1.54
C ILE A 114 6.29 14.50 0.15
N GLY A 115 5.87 15.25 -0.88
CA GLY A 115 5.79 14.70 -2.24
C GLY A 115 4.75 13.58 -2.36
N LEU A 116 3.64 13.71 -1.63
CA LEU A 116 2.53 12.78 -1.73
C LEU A 116 1.78 13.05 -3.03
N SER A 117 1.47 11.98 -3.76
CA SER A 117 0.74 12.03 -5.01
C SER A 117 -0.49 11.13 -4.92
N PRO A 118 -1.64 11.52 -5.52
CA PRO A 118 -2.81 10.66 -5.50
C PRO A 118 -2.58 9.34 -6.26
N PHE A 119 -1.65 9.34 -7.22
CA PHE A 119 -1.31 8.21 -8.06
C PHE A 119 0.17 8.21 -8.44
N TYR A 120 0.82 7.06 -8.29
CA TYR A 120 2.23 6.86 -8.62
C TYR A 120 2.36 5.93 -9.82
N PRO A 121 2.72 6.41 -11.03
CA PRO A 121 2.81 5.56 -12.21
C PRO A 121 3.81 4.41 -12.05
N ALA A 122 3.50 3.23 -12.58
CA ALA A 122 4.39 2.08 -12.52
C ALA A 122 5.82 2.38 -13.03
N ALA A 123 5.96 3.27 -14.02
CA ALA A 123 7.26 3.64 -14.59
C ALA A 123 8.19 4.37 -13.62
N ILE A 124 7.69 4.94 -12.51
CA ILE A 124 8.56 5.58 -11.50
C ILE A 124 9.15 4.57 -10.50
N ALA A 125 8.69 3.32 -10.53
CA ALA A 125 9.23 2.30 -9.64
C ALA A 125 10.66 1.97 -10.04
N GLY A 126 11.57 2.28 -9.13
CA GLY A 126 12.98 1.99 -9.29
C GLY A 126 13.66 1.97 -7.94
N ILE A 127 14.85 1.37 -7.92
CA ILE A 127 15.71 1.38 -6.75
C ILE A 127 16.77 2.44 -7.01
N ASN A 128 16.68 3.56 -6.32
CA ASN A 128 17.70 4.60 -6.36
C ASN A 128 18.78 4.34 -5.27
N GLY A 129 19.80 5.20 -5.18
CA GLY A 129 20.86 5.05 -4.16
C GLY A 129 20.35 5.11 -2.71
N LEU A 130 19.34 5.93 -2.42
CA LEU A 130 18.67 5.99 -1.10
C LEU A 130 17.87 4.71 -0.85
N GLY A 131 17.24 4.14 -1.88
CA GLY A 131 16.58 2.85 -1.83
C GLY A 131 17.51 1.73 -1.40
N VAL A 132 18.71 1.66 -2.00
CA VAL A 132 19.73 0.67 -1.60
C VAL A 132 20.11 0.84 -0.13
N LEU A 133 20.37 2.07 0.32
CA LEU A 133 20.68 2.34 1.73
C LEU A 133 19.53 1.94 2.67
N THR A 134 18.29 2.24 2.28
CA THR A 134 17.09 1.89 3.04
C THR A 134 16.96 0.39 3.17
N LEU A 135 17.22 -0.36 2.10
CA LEU A 135 17.18 -1.83 2.12
C LEU A 135 18.30 -2.44 2.94
N LEU A 136 19.52 -1.90 2.85
CA LEU A 136 20.64 -2.36 3.66
C LEU A 136 20.38 -2.12 5.15
N LEU A 137 19.86 -0.95 5.50
CA LEU A 137 19.46 -0.63 6.87
C LEU A 137 18.33 -1.54 7.35
N PHE A 138 17.26 -1.67 6.57
CA PHE A 138 16.12 -2.51 6.89
C PHE A 138 16.52 -3.98 7.03
N GLY A 139 17.28 -4.50 6.06
CA GLY A 139 17.75 -5.89 6.01
C GLY A 139 18.73 -6.22 7.13
N SER A 140 19.68 -5.33 7.43
CA SER A 140 20.62 -5.51 8.54
C SER A 140 19.91 -5.47 9.90
N LEU A 141 18.96 -4.56 10.09
CA LEU A 141 18.16 -4.48 11.31
C LEU A 141 17.27 -5.71 11.48
N LEU A 142 16.66 -6.19 10.39
CA LEU A 142 15.87 -7.42 10.40
C LEU A 142 16.74 -8.62 10.77
N ALA A 143 17.89 -8.80 10.09
CA ALA A 143 18.82 -9.90 10.36
C ALA A 143 19.32 -9.88 11.82
N TRP A 144 19.72 -8.71 12.31
CA TRP A 144 20.13 -8.53 13.71
C TRP A 144 19.00 -8.90 14.69
N SER A 145 17.77 -8.44 14.43
CA SER A 145 16.63 -8.70 15.30
C SER A 145 16.27 -10.20 15.33
N LEU A 146 16.33 -10.89 14.19
CA LEU A 146 16.07 -12.32 14.09
C LEU A 146 17.15 -13.14 14.82
N PHE A 147 18.43 -12.76 14.68
CA PHE A 147 19.53 -13.41 15.40
C PHE A 147 19.38 -13.31 16.92
N ARG A 148 18.83 -12.20 17.42
CA ARG A 148 18.63 -11.95 18.87
C ARG A 148 17.22 -12.27 19.36
N LEU A 149 16.34 -12.81 18.52
CA LEU A 149 14.91 -12.99 18.82
C LEU A 149 14.66 -13.78 20.11
N ALA A 150 15.47 -14.81 20.36
CA ALA A 150 15.33 -15.65 21.55
C ALA A 150 15.75 -14.95 22.87
N ASN A 151 16.66 -13.99 22.78
CA ASN A 151 17.44 -13.50 23.92
C ASN A 151 17.20 -12.03 24.25
N SER A 152 16.46 -11.29 23.42
CA SER A 152 16.24 -9.85 23.61
C SER A 152 14.78 -9.46 23.37
N ARG A 153 14.19 -8.78 24.35
CA ARG A 153 12.85 -8.17 24.24
C ARG A 153 12.80 -7.08 23.17
N ILE A 154 13.89 -6.31 23.02
CA ILE A 154 14.01 -5.29 21.98
C ILE A 154 14.04 -5.97 20.61
N ALA A 155 14.82 -7.04 20.46
CA ALA A 155 14.87 -7.79 19.21
C ALA A 155 13.49 -8.38 18.84
N GLN A 156 12.75 -8.91 19.81
CA GLN A 156 11.36 -9.35 19.62
C GLN A 156 10.44 -8.23 19.11
N ALA A 157 10.53 -7.05 19.72
CA ALA A 157 9.73 -5.90 19.30
C ALA A 157 10.13 -5.41 17.90
N VAL A 158 11.43 -5.32 17.59
CA VAL A 158 11.92 -4.92 16.26
C VAL A 158 11.52 -5.94 15.20
N SER A 159 11.69 -7.24 15.45
CA SER A 159 11.24 -8.29 14.52
C SER A 159 9.74 -8.23 14.29
N LEU A 160 8.94 -8.00 15.35
CA LEU A 160 7.50 -7.82 15.22
C LEU A 160 7.17 -6.65 14.29
N VAL A 161 7.77 -5.48 14.49
CA VAL A 161 7.50 -4.30 13.66
C VAL A 161 7.88 -4.52 12.20
N LEU A 162 9.10 -5.00 11.94
CA LEU A 162 9.62 -5.15 10.57
C LEU A 162 8.90 -6.27 9.81
N LEU A 163 8.69 -7.44 10.44
CA LEU A 163 7.98 -8.53 9.79
C LEU A 163 6.49 -8.22 9.64
N PHE A 164 5.86 -7.53 10.60
CA PHE A 164 4.47 -7.09 10.45
C PHE A 164 4.33 -6.13 9.27
N PHE A 165 5.25 -5.17 9.13
CA PHE A 165 5.30 -4.26 8.00
C PHE A 165 5.39 -5.03 6.68
N LEU A 166 6.35 -5.95 6.52
CA LEU A 166 6.50 -6.74 5.29
C LEU A 166 5.26 -7.59 5.00
N LEU A 167 4.70 -8.27 6.01
CA LEU A 167 3.55 -9.16 5.85
C LEU A 167 2.28 -8.42 5.46
N SER A 168 2.04 -7.25 6.05
CA SER A 168 0.86 -6.44 5.76
C SER A 168 1.00 -5.60 4.50
N LEU A 169 2.23 -5.30 4.09
CA LEU A 169 2.53 -4.62 2.84
C LEU A 169 2.44 -5.58 1.63
N ALA A 170 2.85 -6.84 1.79
CA ALA A 170 2.92 -7.84 0.71
C ALA A 170 1.69 -7.94 -0.22
N PRO A 171 0.43 -7.85 0.25
CA PRO A 171 -0.74 -7.95 -0.62
C PRO A 171 -0.93 -6.76 -1.58
N VAL A 172 -0.29 -5.61 -1.30
CA VAL A 172 -0.52 -4.32 -2.00
C VAL A 172 0.75 -3.67 -2.53
N SER A 173 1.85 -4.40 -2.50
CA SER A 173 3.20 -3.91 -2.77
C SER A 173 3.75 -4.31 -4.13
N GLY A 174 2.86 -4.54 -5.11
CA GLY A 174 3.24 -4.92 -6.48
C GLY A 174 3.72 -6.36 -6.68
N LEU A 175 3.83 -7.18 -5.61
CA LEU A 175 4.07 -8.63 -5.73
C LEU A 175 2.92 -9.34 -6.44
N VAL A 176 1.70 -8.88 -6.15
CA VAL A 176 0.52 -9.10 -6.97
C VAL A 176 0.27 -7.75 -7.65
N PRO A 177 0.56 -7.60 -8.96
CA PRO A 177 0.32 -6.35 -9.67
C PRO A 177 -1.17 -6.01 -9.63
N ILE A 178 -1.51 -4.80 -9.19
CA ILE A 178 -2.89 -4.29 -9.17
C ILE A 178 -2.89 -2.97 -9.94
N GLY A 179 -3.36 -2.97 -11.20
CA GLY A 179 -3.41 -1.77 -12.04
C GLY A 179 -2.04 -1.17 -12.39
N GLU A 180 -2.05 0.09 -12.86
CA GLU A 180 -0.85 0.76 -13.40
C GLU A 180 -0.05 1.59 -12.38
N HIS A 181 -0.26 1.38 -11.08
CA HIS A 181 0.45 2.12 -10.04
C HIS A 181 1.61 1.32 -9.44
N ALA A 182 2.71 1.99 -9.11
CA ALA A 182 3.84 1.41 -8.41
C ALA A 182 3.51 1.09 -6.94
N PHE A 183 2.88 2.05 -6.26
CA PHE A 183 2.44 2.00 -4.88
C PHE A 183 1.37 3.08 -4.65
N ALA A 184 0.77 3.13 -3.46
CA ALA A 184 -0.21 4.16 -3.13
C ALA A 184 -0.19 4.48 -1.63
N ASP A 185 -0.25 5.77 -1.28
CA ASP A 185 -0.16 6.22 0.11
C ASP A 185 -1.24 5.61 1.01
N ARG A 186 -2.42 5.35 0.45
CA ARG A 186 -3.53 4.68 1.13
C ARG A 186 -3.23 3.25 1.58
N TYR A 187 -2.11 2.66 1.19
CA TYR A 187 -1.68 1.33 1.65
C TYR A 187 -0.79 1.38 2.88
N SER A 188 -0.33 2.56 3.31
CA SER A 188 0.63 2.73 4.40
C SER A 188 0.06 2.50 5.81
N TYR A 189 -1.23 2.75 6.02
CA TYR A 189 -1.83 2.86 7.36
C TYR A 189 -1.73 1.58 8.22
N ILE A 190 -2.00 0.39 7.66
CA ILE A 190 -1.82 -0.87 8.40
C ILE A 190 -0.32 -1.19 8.55
N PRO A 191 0.49 -1.25 7.47
CA PRO A 191 1.91 -1.58 7.58
C PRO A 191 2.69 -0.74 8.58
N LEU A 192 2.38 0.55 8.69
CA LEU A 192 3.10 1.47 9.57
C LEU A 192 2.67 1.41 11.05
N VAL A 193 1.63 0.63 11.41
CA VAL A 193 1.11 0.60 12.80
C VAL A 193 2.19 0.20 13.82
N GLY A 194 3.07 -0.74 13.45
CA GLY A 194 4.18 -1.17 14.30
C GLY A 194 5.20 -0.07 14.54
N PHE A 195 5.48 0.75 13.51
CA PHE A 195 6.41 1.87 13.63
C PHE A 195 5.87 2.98 14.53
N TYR A 196 4.58 3.32 14.43
CA TYR A 196 3.95 4.26 15.37
C TYR A 196 4.00 3.76 16.81
N GLY A 197 3.72 2.46 17.02
CA GLY A 197 3.83 1.83 18.34
C GLY A 197 5.25 1.88 18.91
N MET A 198 6.26 1.59 18.08
CA MET A 198 7.67 1.67 18.45
C MET A 198 8.08 3.11 18.78
N ALA A 199 7.67 4.09 17.98
CA ALA A 199 7.95 5.50 18.24
C ALA A 199 7.37 5.96 19.60
N GLY A 200 6.12 5.56 19.90
CA GLY A 200 5.50 5.83 21.19
C GLY A 200 6.21 5.15 22.37
N TYR A 201 6.67 3.92 22.18
CA TYR A 201 7.47 3.21 23.19
C TYR A 201 8.81 3.91 23.47
N LEU A 202 9.56 4.26 22.41
CA LEU A 202 10.83 4.97 22.54
C LEU A 202 10.66 6.34 23.21
N TRP A 203 9.58 7.05 22.88
CA TRP A 203 9.21 8.30 23.55
C TRP A 203 8.97 8.11 25.05
N ALA A 204 8.20 7.08 25.43
CA ALA A 204 7.91 6.77 26.83
C ALA A 204 9.19 6.43 27.60
N CYS A 205 10.10 5.65 27.02
CA CYS A 205 11.41 5.36 27.62
C CYS A 205 12.25 6.63 27.80
N TRP A 206 12.27 7.51 26.79
CA TRP A 206 13.03 8.75 26.86
C TRP A 206 12.54 9.69 27.97
N GLN A 207 11.22 9.78 28.16
CA GLN A 207 10.62 10.58 29.24
C GLN A 207 10.89 10.05 30.65
N GLN A 208 11.28 8.78 30.81
CA GLN A 208 11.67 8.23 32.12
C GLN A 208 13.07 8.71 32.58
N GLY A 209 13.93 9.14 31.65
CA GLY A 209 15.31 9.52 31.93
C GLY A 209 15.61 11.02 31.90
N VAL A 210 14.62 11.86 31.59
CA VAL A 210 14.80 13.31 31.40
C VAL A 210 13.82 14.07 32.30
N PRO A 211 14.22 15.17 32.98
CA PRO A 211 13.29 16.01 33.71
C PRO A 211 12.17 16.51 32.79
N ARG A 212 10.96 16.67 33.34
CA ARG A 212 9.76 17.08 32.58
C ARG A 212 10.00 18.37 31.81
N ASN A 213 10.36 18.24 30.53
CA ASN A 213 10.62 19.33 29.61
C ASN A 213 9.43 19.43 28.64
N PRO A 214 8.79 20.60 28.48
CA PRO A 214 7.65 20.76 27.58
C PRO A 214 8.05 20.83 26.09
N LEU A 215 9.32 21.12 25.77
CA LEU A 215 9.81 21.27 24.38
C LEU A 215 9.40 20.12 23.44
N PRO A 216 9.44 18.84 23.84
CA PRO A 216 9.10 17.73 22.96
C PRO A 216 7.60 17.68 22.68
N VAL A 217 6.78 17.99 23.68
CA VAL A 217 5.33 18.11 23.50
C VAL A 217 5.01 19.27 22.57
N LEU A 218 5.70 20.41 22.74
CA LEU A 218 5.55 21.56 21.85
C LEU A 218 5.98 21.21 20.41
N ALA A 219 7.12 20.52 20.23
CA ALA A 219 7.58 20.06 18.93
C ALA A 219 6.55 19.12 18.28
N LEU A 220 5.97 18.19 19.03
CA LEU A 220 4.91 17.32 18.54
C LEU A 220 3.67 18.12 18.11
N LEU A 221 3.23 19.10 18.91
CA LEU A 221 2.10 19.96 18.58
C LEU A 221 2.35 20.79 17.32
N VAL A 222 3.57 21.32 17.16
CA VAL A 222 3.98 22.03 15.94
C VAL A 222 3.96 21.08 14.74
N CYS A 223 4.55 19.89 14.85
CA CYS A 223 4.51 18.89 13.79
C CYS A 223 3.07 18.52 13.40
N CYS A 224 2.19 18.25 14.38
CA CYS A 224 0.78 17.96 14.13
C CYS A 224 0.07 19.12 13.45
N SER A 225 0.37 20.36 13.83
CA SER A 225 -0.21 21.56 13.21
C SER A 225 0.23 21.72 11.76
N LEU A 226 1.52 21.53 11.47
CA LEU A 226 2.09 21.59 10.12
C LEU A 226 1.49 20.49 9.22
N LEU A 227 1.42 19.24 9.72
CA LEU A 227 0.80 18.14 8.99
C LEU A 227 -0.70 18.37 8.75
N SER A 228 -1.41 18.96 9.72
CA SER A 228 -2.82 19.32 9.57
C SER A 228 -3.03 20.38 8.49
N LEU A 229 -2.15 21.39 8.42
CA LEU A 229 -2.16 22.41 7.37
C LEU A 229 -1.84 21.80 5.99
N GLN A 230 -0.85 20.91 5.92
CA GLN A 230 -0.52 20.19 4.70
C GLN A 230 -1.69 19.34 4.21
N SER A 231 -2.33 18.58 5.11
CA SER A 231 -3.54 17.81 4.80
C SER A 231 -4.69 18.72 4.35
N ALA A 232 -4.87 19.89 4.98
CA ALA A 232 -5.91 20.84 4.58
C ALA A 232 -5.71 21.36 3.14
N ARG A 233 -4.46 21.60 2.74
CA ARG A 233 -4.11 21.97 1.36
C ARG A 233 -4.28 20.79 0.40
N TYR A 234 -3.79 19.63 0.77
CA TYR A 234 -3.81 18.43 -0.07
C TYR A 234 -5.23 17.97 -0.40
N LYS A 235 -6.21 18.22 0.48
CA LYS A 235 -7.63 17.98 0.19
C LYS A 235 -8.13 18.68 -1.07
N GLN A 236 -7.53 19.81 -1.48
CA GLN A 236 -7.95 20.51 -2.71
C GLN A 236 -7.66 19.66 -3.96
N VAL A 237 -6.60 18.85 -3.96
CA VAL A 237 -6.29 17.92 -5.06
C VAL A 237 -7.41 16.89 -5.24
N TRP A 238 -8.12 16.53 -4.17
CA TRP A 238 -9.21 15.55 -4.19
C TRP A 238 -10.59 16.17 -4.40
N ARG A 239 -10.66 17.46 -4.76
CA ARG A 239 -11.93 18.20 -4.85
C ARG A 239 -12.79 17.76 -6.03
N ASN A 240 -12.18 17.53 -7.19
CA ASN A 240 -12.84 17.12 -8.42
C ASN A 240 -11.82 16.46 -9.37
N ASP A 241 -12.32 15.84 -10.44
CA ASP A 241 -11.51 15.08 -11.38
C ASP A 241 -10.46 15.93 -12.11
N LEU A 242 -10.76 17.18 -12.43
CA LEU A 242 -9.79 18.07 -13.10
C LEU A 242 -8.59 18.36 -12.19
N ASP A 243 -8.83 18.83 -10.96
CA ASP A 243 -7.77 19.11 -9.98
C ASP A 243 -6.95 17.84 -9.66
N PHE A 244 -7.65 16.70 -9.58
CA PHE A 244 -7.04 15.41 -9.27
C PHE A 244 -6.09 14.96 -10.38
N TRP A 245 -6.59 14.87 -11.62
CA TRP A 245 -5.80 14.37 -12.74
C TRP A 245 -4.76 15.38 -13.21
N SER A 246 -5.04 16.69 -13.17
CA SER A 246 -4.06 17.72 -13.54
C SER A 246 -2.84 17.66 -12.62
N THR A 247 -3.04 17.51 -11.31
CA THR A 247 -1.95 17.38 -10.34
C THR A 247 -1.04 16.19 -10.68
N ILE A 248 -1.63 15.03 -10.99
CA ILE A 248 -0.85 13.83 -11.37
C ILE A 248 -0.08 14.05 -12.68
N VAL A 249 -0.72 14.67 -13.68
CA VAL A 249 -0.12 14.90 -15.01
C VAL A 249 0.98 15.97 -14.97
N GLU A 250 0.88 16.95 -14.07
CA GLU A 250 1.94 17.93 -13.80
C GLU A 250 3.14 17.30 -13.13
N GLU A 251 2.91 16.37 -12.19
CA GLU A 251 3.97 15.66 -11.47
C GLU A 251 4.67 14.61 -12.36
N PHE A 252 3.92 13.92 -13.22
CA PHE A 252 4.40 12.82 -14.05
C PHE A 252 4.06 13.01 -15.54
N PRO A 253 4.64 14.01 -16.21
CA PRO A 253 4.18 14.41 -17.54
C PRO A 253 4.46 13.37 -18.65
N THR A 254 5.40 12.44 -18.46
CA THR A 254 5.78 11.47 -19.49
C THR A 254 5.55 10.02 -19.07
N GLN A 255 5.24 9.79 -17.79
CA GLN A 255 5.11 8.45 -17.21
C GLN A 255 3.64 8.03 -17.01
N ALA A 256 2.69 8.94 -17.24
CA ALA A 256 1.32 8.81 -16.78
C ALA A 256 0.29 8.75 -17.93
N ALA A 257 0.39 7.77 -18.84
CA ALA A 257 -0.55 7.63 -19.97
C ALA A 257 -2.02 7.56 -19.50
N MET A 258 -2.34 6.65 -18.57
CA MET A 258 -3.71 6.53 -18.03
C MET A 258 -4.18 7.80 -17.29
N PRO A 259 -3.39 8.45 -16.42
CA PRO A 259 -3.79 9.74 -15.86
C PRO A 259 -3.99 10.86 -16.90
N ILE A 260 -3.22 10.89 -18.00
CA ILE A 260 -3.43 11.83 -19.11
C ILE A 260 -4.76 11.53 -19.82
N ASP A 261 -5.08 10.25 -20.05
CA ASP A 261 -6.36 9.81 -20.61
C ASP A 261 -7.56 10.21 -19.71
N ASN A 262 -7.43 10.02 -18.39
CA ASN A 262 -8.46 10.42 -17.45
C ASN A 262 -8.60 11.94 -17.30
N LEU A 263 -7.50 12.70 -17.42
CA LEU A 263 -7.57 14.17 -17.52
C LEU A 263 -8.33 14.60 -18.78
N ALA A 264 -8.12 13.90 -19.90
CA ALA A 264 -8.85 14.14 -21.14
C ALA A 264 -10.36 13.89 -20.97
N ASN A 265 -10.73 12.78 -20.31
CA ASN A 265 -12.11 12.48 -19.94
C ASN A 265 -12.72 13.59 -19.06
N ALA A 266 -11.98 14.05 -18.03
CA ALA A 266 -12.43 15.13 -17.16
C ALA A 266 -12.66 16.44 -17.93
N HIS A 267 -11.78 16.78 -18.88
CA HIS A 267 -11.96 17.93 -19.79
C HIS A 267 -13.18 17.75 -20.70
N ALA A 268 -13.40 16.55 -21.24
CA ALA A 268 -14.54 16.25 -22.10
C ALA A 268 -15.87 16.40 -21.36
N VAL A 269 -15.95 15.91 -20.12
CA VAL A 269 -17.12 16.07 -19.24
C VAL A 269 -17.38 17.55 -18.91
N ALA A 270 -16.31 18.35 -18.77
CA ALA A 270 -16.40 19.80 -18.58
C ALA A 270 -16.74 20.58 -19.86
N GLY A 271 -16.83 19.92 -21.02
CA GLY A 271 -17.10 20.53 -22.33
C GLY A 271 -15.89 21.18 -23.01
N ASP A 272 -14.68 21.03 -22.44
CA ASP A 272 -13.43 21.55 -23.02
C ASP A 272 -12.84 20.52 -24.00
N TYR A 273 -13.52 20.32 -25.14
CA TYR A 273 -13.18 19.30 -26.13
C TYR A 273 -11.79 19.51 -26.74
N GLU A 274 -11.34 20.76 -26.89
CA GLU A 274 -10.01 21.08 -27.42
C GLU A 274 -8.90 20.53 -26.51
N ARG A 275 -9.00 20.77 -25.19
CA ARG A 275 -8.04 20.20 -24.23
C ARG A 275 -8.16 18.69 -24.11
N ALA A 276 -9.38 18.14 -24.22
CA ALA A 276 -9.59 16.70 -24.21
C ALA A 276 -8.88 16.03 -25.41
N ILE A 277 -9.08 16.54 -26.62
CA ILE A 277 -8.43 16.05 -27.84
C ILE A 277 -6.90 16.10 -27.70
N SER A 278 -6.36 17.24 -27.25
CA SER A 278 -4.92 17.40 -27.03
C SER A 278 -4.37 16.38 -26.03
N SER A 279 -5.09 16.14 -24.94
CA SER A 279 -4.71 15.19 -23.90
C SER A 279 -4.77 13.74 -24.39
N TYR A 280 -5.81 13.34 -25.13
CA TYR A 280 -5.86 12.01 -25.73
C TYR A 280 -4.71 11.77 -26.70
N ARG A 281 -4.42 12.72 -27.59
CA ARG A 281 -3.28 12.63 -28.52
C ARG A 281 -1.96 12.47 -27.77
N ARG A 282 -1.79 13.18 -26.64
CA ARG A 282 -0.62 13.02 -25.77
C ARG A 282 -0.59 11.65 -25.10
N SER A 283 -1.72 11.14 -24.60
CA SER A 283 -1.80 9.79 -24.02
C SER A 283 -1.39 8.72 -25.03
N ILE A 284 -1.93 8.80 -26.25
CA ILE A 284 -1.57 7.94 -27.39
C ILE A 284 -0.07 8.01 -27.67
N ALA A 285 0.52 9.21 -27.68
CA ALA A 285 1.95 9.38 -27.91
C ALA A 285 2.83 8.75 -26.80
N VAL A 286 2.35 8.72 -25.55
CA VAL A 286 3.07 8.10 -24.43
C VAL A 286 2.95 6.58 -24.48
N GLN A 287 1.77 6.04 -24.77
CA GLN A 287 1.55 4.60 -24.86
C GLN A 287 0.64 4.23 -26.04
N PRO A 288 1.23 4.07 -27.25
CA PRO A 288 0.47 3.80 -28.47
C PRO A 288 -0.28 2.46 -28.48
N SER A 289 0.11 1.53 -27.60
CA SER A 289 -0.52 0.21 -27.52
C SER A 289 -1.84 0.17 -26.76
N GLN A 290 -2.24 1.25 -26.07
CA GLN A 290 -3.52 1.29 -25.36
C GLN A 290 -4.65 1.65 -26.32
N ALA A 291 -5.67 0.80 -26.44
CA ALA A 291 -6.81 1.04 -27.33
C ALA A 291 -7.77 2.12 -26.82
N LEU A 292 -7.93 2.25 -25.50
CA LEU A 292 -8.96 3.10 -24.88
C LEU A 292 -8.85 4.60 -25.26
N PRO A 293 -7.67 5.24 -25.28
CA PRO A 293 -7.52 6.62 -25.72
C PRO A 293 -7.96 6.86 -27.19
N TYR A 294 -7.74 5.90 -28.09
CA TYR A 294 -8.20 6.00 -29.48
C TYR A 294 -9.73 5.98 -29.57
N ILE A 295 -10.38 5.07 -28.82
CA ILE A 295 -11.84 4.97 -28.76
C ILE A 295 -12.44 6.26 -28.20
N ASN A 296 -11.91 6.76 -27.09
CA ASN A 296 -12.40 7.97 -26.45
C ASN A 296 -12.22 9.21 -27.35
N LEU A 297 -11.06 9.33 -27.99
CA LEU A 297 -10.79 10.42 -28.94
C LEU A 297 -11.71 10.36 -30.16
N ALA A 298 -11.94 9.16 -30.72
CA ALA A 298 -12.89 8.98 -31.81
C ALA A 298 -14.32 9.36 -31.41
N GLY A 299 -14.72 9.03 -30.18
CA GLY A 299 -16.01 9.44 -29.62
C GLY A 299 -16.18 10.97 -29.55
N ILE A 300 -15.13 11.71 -29.17
CA ILE A 300 -15.18 13.19 -29.21
C ILE A 300 -15.28 13.70 -30.64
N TYR A 301 -14.51 13.14 -31.57
CA TYR A 301 -14.58 13.57 -32.97
C TYR A 301 -15.97 13.33 -33.57
N ASP A 302 -16.58 12.18 -33.30
CA ASP A 302 -17.94 11.89 -33.78
C ASP A 302 -18.97 12.83 -33.14
N PHE A 303 -18.87 13.09 -31.83
CA PHE A 303 -19.75 14.05 -31.13
C PHE A 303 -19.61 15.48 -31.65
N THR A 304 -18.46 15.83 -32.23
CA THR A 304 -18.19 17.17 -32.80
C THR A 304 -18.37 17.22 -34.33
N ASP A 305 -19.11 16.26 -34.91
CA ASP A 305 -19.41 16.11 -36.34
C ASP A 305 -18.16 15.96 -37.24
N LYS A 306 -17.07 15.42 -36.69
CA LYS A 306 -15.79 15.17 -37.38
C LYS A 306 -15.58 13.67 -37.63
N SER A 307 -16.58 12.99 -38.19
CA SER A 307 -16.59 11.52 -38.35
C SER A 307 -15.42 10.96 -39.20
N GLU A 308 -14.91 11.71 -40.18
CA GLU A 308 -13.69 11.28 -40.92
C GLU A 308 -12.47 11.16 -40.00
N GLN A 309 -12.32 12.09 -39.04
CA GLN A 309 -11.23 12.08 -38.07
C GLN A 309 -11.43 10.97 -37.04
N ALA A 310 -12.68 10.69 -36.65
CA ALA A 310 -13.00 9.56 -35.78
C ALA A 310 -12.56 8.23 -36.41
N LEU A 311 -12.91 7.99 -37.68
CA LEU A 311 -12.48 6.78 -38.40
C LEU A 311 -10.96 6.71 -38.56
N ALA A 312 -10.30 7.83 -38.85
CA ALA A 312 -8.85 7.87 -38.98
C ALA A 312 -8.15 7.46 -37.68
N VAL A 313 -8.61 7.96 -36.53
CA VAL A 313 -8.06 7.60 -35.21
C VAL A 313 -8.30 6.14 -34.86
N LEU A 314 -9.49 5.60 -35.15
CA LEU A 314 -9.76 4.18 -34.91
C LEU A 314 -8.86 3.28 -35.76
N ASN A 315 -8.64 3.63 -37.03
CA ASN A 315 -7.72 2.91 -37.90
C ASN A 315 -6.26 3.01 -37.42
N GLU A 316 -5.86 4.17 -36.86
CA GLU A 316 -4.54 4.35 -36.23
C GLU A 316 -4.34 3.38 -35.06
N GLY A 317 -5.36 3.18 -34.21
CA GLY A 317 -5.28 2.26 -33.07
C GLY A 317 -5.38 0.78 -33.42
N LEU A 318 -5.75 0.44 -34.66
CA LEU A 318 -5.83 -0.94 -35.17
C LEU A 318 -4.53 -1.41 -35.87
N GLY A 319 -3.64 -0.48 -36.24
CA GLY A 319 -2.37 -0.75 -36.92
C GLY A 319 -1.22 -1.00 -35.94
#